data_AF-A0A0A8F056-F1
#
_entry.id   AF-A0A0A8F056-F1
#
_cell.length_a   1.000
_cell.length_b   1.000
_cell.length_c   1.000
_cell.angle_alpha   90.00
_cell.angle_beta   90.00
_cell.angle_gamma   90.00
#
_symmetry.space_group_name_H-M   'P 1'
#
loop_
_entity.id
_entity.type
_entity.pdbx_description
1 polymer ?
#
loop_
_entity_poly.entity_id
_entity_poly.type
_entity_poly.pdbx_seq_one_letter_code
_entity_poly.pdbx_strand_id
1 'polypeptide(L)'
;MASSKLKLLTIAAATVLAAGLTTGSAMAVEHGRIACGGQPAIQVWNNDGEHCFQSEKDVYITDVVTVCRVNGVDNGAYQWKENPDVPTPHTKYLDDLCDNYSGVPGNTTVVWVGVQV
;
A
#
# COMPACT_ATOMS: atom_id res chain seq x y z
N MET A 1 44.38 0.14 64.72
CA MET A 1 44.59 -0.60 63.46
C MET A 1 43.44 -0.22 62.55
N ALA A 2 43.69 0.61 61.54
CA ALA A 2 42.67 1.25 60.71
C ALA A 2 42.42 0.43 59.44
N SER A 3 41.13 0.23 59.16
CA SER A 3 40.57 -0.57 58.08
C SER A 3 40.95 -0.08 56.69
N SER A 4 41.21 -1.03 55.80
CA SER A 4 41.77 -0.85 54.46
C SER A 4 40.80 -0.20 53.47
N LYS A 5 41.41 0.49 52.51
CA LYS A 5 40.84 1.40 51.52
C LYS A 5 39.90 0.73 50.53
N LEU A 6 38.79 1.43 50.30
CA LEU A 6 37.87 1.34 49.17
C LEU A 6 38.64 1.42 47.82
N LYS A 7 38.44 0.45 46.93
CA LYS A 7 38.77 0.58 45.51
C LYS A 7 37.52 0.32 44.69
N LEU A 8 36.94 1.42 44.22
CA LEU A 8 35.89 1.48 43.22
C LEU A 8 36.50 1.06 41.87
N LEU A 9 36.05 -0.04 41.30
CA LEU A 9 36.35 -0.41 39.91
C LEU A 9 35.07 -0.19 39.10
N THR A 10 35.00 0.98 38.48
CA THR A 10 33.98 1.34 37.50
C THR A 10 34.23 0.52 36.24
N ILE A 11 33.42 -0.51 35.99
CA ILE A 11 33.35 -1.16 34.68
C ILE A 11 32.16 -0.57 33.95
N ALA A 12 32.43 0.39 33.06
CA ALA A 12 31.48 0.83 32.05
C ALA A 12 31.33 -0.31 31.03
N ALA A 13 30.28 -1.11 31.17
CA ALA A 13 29.84 -1.99 30.08
C ALA A 13 29.05 -1.14 29.09
N ALA A 14 29.73 -0.64 28.06
CA ALA A 14 29.10 -0.04 26.90
C ALA A 14 28.39 -1.14 26.10
N THR A 15 27.10 -1.36 26.40
CA THR A 15 26.23 -2.15 25.53
C THR A 15 25.97 -1.32 24.29
N VAL A 16 26.76 -1.56 23.24
CA VAL A 16 26.43 -1.14 21.88
C VAL A 16 25.22 -1.98 21.48
N LEU A 17 24.02 -1.45 21.70
CA LEU A 17 22.84 -1.92 20.99
C LEU A 17 23.06 -1.53 19.53
N ALA A 18 23.59 -2.47 18.74
CA ALA A 18 23.32 -2.51 17.33
C ALA A 18 21.81 -2.70 17.19
N ALA A 19 21.07 -1.59 17.15
CA ALA A 19 19.71 -1.58 16.63
C ALA A 19 19.82 -2.10 15.20
N GLY A 20 19.52 -3.39 15.05
CA GLY A 20 19.57 -4.07 13.78
C GLY A 20 18.80 -3.23 12.77
N LEU A 21 19.52 -2.86 11.71
CA LEU A 21 18.95 -2.47 10.45
C LEU A 21 17.94 -3.56 10.06
N THR A 22 16.67 -3.33 10.35
CA THR A 22 15.63 -3.77 9.42
C THR A 22 15.45 -2.58 8.50
N THR A 23 16.34 -2.47 7.51
CA THR A 23 15.93 -1.90 6.24
C THR A 23 14.79 -2.80 5.80
N GLY A 24 13.57 -2.41 6.15
CA GLY A 24 12.39 -2.94 5.48
C GLY A 24 12.65 -2.65 4.03
N SER A 25 13.01 -3.67 3.28
CA SER A 25 12.99 -3.62 1.84
C SER A 25 11.54 -3.31 1.53
N ALA A 26 11.22 -2.03 1.36
CA ALA A 26 10.12 -1.62 0.53
C ALA A 26 10.52 -2.17 -0.83
N MET A 27 10.17 -3.43 -1.05
CA MET A 27 10.18 -4.04 -2.37
C MET A 27 9.24 -3.12 -3.12
N ALA A 28 9.83 -2.20 -3.90
CA ALA A 28 9.08 -1.50 -4.91
C ALA A 28 8.46 -2.63 -5.72
N VAL A 29 7.17 -2.86 -5.50
CA VAL A 29 6.43 -3.82 -6.30
C VAL A 29 6.45 -3.18 -7.67
N GLU A 30 7.39 -3.64 -8.49
CA GLU A 30 7.37 -3.38 -9.91
C GLU A 30 6.12 -4.12 -10.37
N HIS A 31 4.98 -3.42 -10.37
CA HIS A 31 3.70 -3.89 -10.90
C HIS A 31 3.88 -4.02 -12.41
N GLY A 32 4.67 -5.02 -12.82
CA GLY A 32 4.95 -5.33 -14.19
C GLY A 32 3.64 -5.74 -14.83
N ARG A 33 3.25 -5.02 -15.89
CA ARG A 33 2.09 -5.24 -16.77
C ARG A 33 1.48 -6.64 -16.61
N ILE A 34 0.53 -6.78 -15.69
CA ILE A 34 -0.40 -7.89 -15.79
C ILE A 34 -1.48 -7.37 -16.74
N ALA A 35 -1.63 -8.06 -17.88
CA ALA A 35 -2.62 -7.69 -18.86
C ALA A 35 -3.90 -8.42 -18.47
N CYS A 36 -4.93 -7.70 -17.99
CA CYS A 36 -6.28 -8.20 -17.68
C CYS A 36 -6.93 -8.95 -18.88
N GLY A 37 -6.41 -10.12 -19.24
CA GLY A 37 -6.74 -10.88 -20.45
C GLY A 37 -6.56 -10.13 -21.78
N GLY A 38 -5.85 -8.99 -21.80
CA GLY A 38 -5.79 -8.09 -22.95
C GLY A 38 -7.08 -7.29 -23.21
N GLN A 39 -8.06 -7.35 -22.31
CA GLN A 39 -9.31 -6.59 -22.40
C GLN A 39 -9.19 -5.25 -21.65
N PRO A 40 -9.84 -4.17 -22.14
CA PRO A 40 -9.92 -2.90 -21.42
C PRO A 40 -10.46 -3.11 -20.00
N ALA A 41 -9.70 -2.68 -18.99
CA ALA A 41 -10.05 -2.89 -17.58
C ALA A 41 -9.45 -1.82 -16.66
N ILE A 42 -10.05 -1.68 -15.48
CA ILE A 42 -9.40 -1.10 -14.30
C ILE A 42 -8.76 -2.24 -13.50
N GLN A 43 -7.50 -2.02 -13.15
CA GLN A 43 -6.68 -2.94 -12.38
C GLN A 43 -6.47 -2.36 -10.98
N VAL A 44 -6.77 -3.14 -9.95
CA VAL A 44 -6.65 -2.75 -8.54
C VAL A 44 -5.68 -3.72 -7.89
N TRP A 45 -4.64 -3.21 -7.24
CA TRP A 45 -3.73 -4.02 -6.43
C TRP A 45 -3.95 -3.78 -4.96
N ASN A 46 -3.95 -4.86 -4.21
CA ASN A 46 -3.83 -4.88 -2.76
C ASN A 46 -2.77 -5.91 -2.34
N ASN A 47 -2.66 -6.16 -1.04
CA ASN A 47 -1.70 -7.14 -0.51
C ASN A 47 -1.97 -8.59 -0.93
N ASP A 48 -3.22 -8.92 -1.33
CA ASP A 48 -3.59 -10.26 -1.80
C ASP A 48 -3.22 -10.47 -3.27
N GLY A 49 -2.95 -9.39 -4.00
CA GLY A 49 -2.53 -9.40 -5.39
C GLY A 49 -3.37 -8.47 -6.24
N GLU A 50 -3.58 -8.90 -7.48
CA GLU A 50 -4.22 -8.10 -8.50
C GLU A 50 -5.66 -8.51 -8.77
N HIS A 51 -6.50 -7.49 -8.98
CA HIS A 51 -7.90 -7.62 -9.36
C HIS A 51 -8.17 -6.80 -10.64
N CYS A 52 -8.84 -7.40 -11.62
CA CYS A 52 -9.12 -6.79 -12.92
C CYS A 52 -10.63 -6.66 -13.15
N PHE A 53 -11.09 -5.48 -13.53
CA PHE A 53 -12.51 -5.20 -13.68
C PHE A 53 -12.83 -4.44 -14.98
N GLN A 54 -13.81 -4.93 -15.74
CA GLN A 54 -14.27 -4.25 -16.95
C GLN A 54 -15.30 -3.16 -16.66
N SER A 55 -16.08 -3.30 -15.59
CA SER A 55 -16.98 -2.29 -14.99
C SER A 55 -17.82 -3.06 -13.99
N GLU A 56 -17.71 -2.74 -12.72
CA GLU A 56 -18.35 -3.54 -11.68
C GLU A 56 -18.79 -2.69 -10.50
N LYS A 57 -19.99 -3.00 -10.01
CA LYS A 57 -20.52 -2.48 -8.76
C LYS A 57 -20.24 -3.49 -7.67
N ASP A 58 -19.99 -2.98 -6.47
CA ASP A 58 -19.85 -3.80 -5.26
C ASP A 58 -18.57 -4.67 -5.23
N VAL A 59 -17.44 -4.14 -5.71
CA VAL A 59 -16.16 -4.86 -5.81
C VAL A 59 -15.36 -4.99 -4.52
N TYR A 60 -15.69 -4.19 -3.50
CA TYR A 60 -15.13 -4.20 -2.14
C TYR A 60 -13.72 -4.81 -1.97
N ILE A 61 -12.69 -4.09 -2.42
CA ILE A 61 -11.27 -4.46 -2.27
C ILE A 61 -10.65 -3.57 -1.20
N THR A 62 -10.11 -4.15 -0.13
CA THR A 62 -9.43 -3.43 0.96
C THR A 62 -7.92 -3.42 0.77
N ASP A 63 -7.23 -2.59 1.56
CA ASP A 63 -5.77 -2.44 1.60
C ASP A 63 -5.17 -2.12 0.22
N VAL A 64 -5.91 -1.30 -0.55
CA VAL A 64 -5.54 -0.96 -1.92
C VAL A 64 -4.28 -0.10 -1.94
N VAL A 65 -3.31 -0.52 -2.75
CA VAL A 65 -2.03 0.17 -2.95
C VAL A 65 -1.96 0.89 -4.28
N THR A 66 -2.66 0.43 -5.31
CA THR A 66 -2.61 1.04 -6.65
C THR A 66 -3.89 0.75 -7.42
N VAL A 67 -4.36 1.72 -8.20
CA VAL A 67 -5.46 1.56 -9.15
C VAL A 67 -5.02 2.10 -10.51
N CYS A 68 -5.06 1.29 -11.57
CA CYS A 68 -4.64 1.69 -12.92
C CYS A 68 -5.71 1.41 -13.98
N ARG A 69 -5.69 2.20 -15.05
CA ARG A 69 -6.36 1.85 -16.32
C ARG A 69 -5.40 1.06 -17.21
N VAL A 70 -5.87 -0.01 -17.82
CA VAL A 70 -5.05 -0.89 -18.68
C VAL A 70 -5.76 -1.30 -19.96
N ASN A 71 -4.99 -1.78 -20.95
CA ASN A 71 -5.48 -2.36 -22.20
C ASN A 71 -6.45 -1.47 -23.01
N GLY A 72 -6.12 -0.18 -23.17
CA GLY A 72 -6.88 0.71 -24.06
C GLY A 72 -8.13 1.34 -23.44
N VAL A 73 -8.19 1.41 -22.11
CA VAL A 73 -9.18 2.25 -21.42
C VAL A 73 -8.83 3.71 -21.61
N ASP A 74 -9.67 4.45 -22.33
CA ASP A 74 -9.50 5.88 -22.56
C ASP A 74 -9.86 6.68 -21.30
N ASN A 75 -10.95 6.32 -20.63
CA ASN A 75 -11.39 6.96 -19.39
C ASN A 75 -11.80 5.92 -18.35
N GLY A 76 -11.37 6.13 -17.10
CA GLY A 76 -11.69 5.25 -15.98
C GLY A 76 -12.17 6.06 -14.78
N ALA A 77 -13.07 5.47 -13.99
CA ALA A 77 -13.44 6.02 -12.71
C ALA A 77 -13.60 4.90 -11.69
N TYR A 78 -13.42 5.24 -10.42
CA TYR A 78 -13.66 4.32 -9.32
C TYR A 78 -14.15 5.08 -8.10
N GLN A 79 -14.78 4.35 -7.19
CA GLN A 79 -15.14 4.88 -5.90
C GLN A 79 -14.31 4.25 -4.81
N TRP A 80 -13.80 5.08 -3.90
CA TRP A 80 -12.92 4.65 -2.83
C TRP A 80 -13.26 5.29 -1.49
N LYS A 81 -12.78 4.67 -0.42
CA LYS A 81 -12.90 5.10 0.97
C LYS A 81 -11.54 5.04 1.64
N GLU A 82 -11.25 5.94 2.57
CA GLU A 82 -9.99 5.92 3.34
C GLU A 82 -9.88 4.67 4.22
N ASN A 83 -11.01 4.15 4.70
CA ASN A 83 -11.15 2.92 5.46
C ASN A 83 -12.58 2.35 5.32
N PRO A 84 -12.80 1.06 5.61
CA PRO A 84 -14.12 0.43 5.44
C PRO A 84 -15.25 1.07 6.26
N ASP A 85 -14.92 1.75 7.37
CA ASP A 85 -15.89 2.37 8.27
C ASP A 85 -16.42 3.72 7.76
N VAL A 86 -15.77 4.32 6.75
CA VAL A 86 -16.27 5.55 6.12
C VAL A 86 -17.54 5.21 5.31
N PRO A 87 -18.70 5.82 5.61
CA PRO A 87 -19.94 5.44 4.96
C PRO A 87 -19.99 5.90 3.49
N THR A 88 -19.51 7.10 3.22
CA THR A 88 -19.62 7.76 1.92
C THR A 88 -18.32 7.59 1.14
N PRO A 89 -18.34 6.95 -0.04
CA PRO A 89 -17.16 6.86 -0.88
C PRO A 89 -16.94 8.16 -1.68
N HIS A 90 -15.68 8.41 -2.01
CA HIS A 90 -15.25 9.43 -2.97
C HIS A 90 -15.29 8.87 -4.37
N THR A 91 -15.60 9.70 -5.36
CA THR A 91 -15.42 9.33 -6.78
C THR A 91 -14.13 9.94 -7.30
N LYS A 92 -13.30 9.12 -7.95
CA LYS A 92 -12.06 9.52 -8.57
C LYS A 92 -12.09 9.14 -10.04
N TYR A 93 -11.72 10.09 -10.89
CA TYR A 93 -11.48 9.87 -12.31
C TYR A 93 -9.98 9.66 -12.52
N LEU A 94 -9.63 8.65 -13.31
CA LEU A 94 -8.25 8.30 -13.65
C LEU A 94 -7.79 9.19 -14.80
N ASP A 95 -7.29 10.37 -14.46
CA ASP A 95 -6.70 11.32 -15.42
C ASP A 95 -5.33 10.81 -15.93
N ASP A 96 -4.59 10.13 -15.06
CA ASP A 96 -3.32 9.47 -15.35
C ASP A 96 -3.48 7.96 -15.53
N LEU A 97 -2.40 7.25 -15.85
CA LEU A 97 -2.45 5.78 -16.02
C LEU A 97 -2.79 5.06 -14.71
N CYS A 98 -2.31 5.59 -13.58
CA CYS A 98 -2.41 4.96 -12.27
C CYS A 98 -2.52 5.99 -11.14
N ASP A 99 -3.37 5.70 -10.16
CA ASP A 99 -3.37 6.33 -8.84
C ASP A 99 -2.61 5.44 -7.85
N ASN A 100 -1.73 6.05 -7.05
CA ASN A 100 -0.91 5.35 -6.06
C ASN A 100 -1.37 5.68 -4.63
N TYR A 101 -1.68 4.63 -3.88
CA TYR A 101 -2.13 4.66 -2.48
C TYR A 101 -1.10 4.07 -1.50
N SER A 102 0.09 3.71 -1.95
CA SER A 102 1.14 3.10 -1.11
C SER A 102 1.58 3.94 0.09
N GLY A 103 1.23 5.25 0.11
CA GLY A 103 1.48 6.17 1.23
C GLY A 103 0.25 6.51 2.07
N VAL A 104 -0.93 6.00 1.72
CA VAL A 104 -2.16 6.17 2.50
C VAL A 104 -2.23 5.06 3.54
N PRO A 105 -2.61 5.34 4.81
CA PRO A 105 -2.76 4.30 5.82
C PRO A 105 -3.61 3.17 5.26
N GLY A 106 -3.08 1.94 5.31
CA GLY A 106 -3.44 0.81 4.46
C GLY A 106 -4.82 0.20 4.64
N ASN A 107 -5.87 1.03 4.72
CA ASN A 107 -7.27 0.64 4.80
C ASN A 107 -8.07 1.14 3.58
N THR A 108 -7.41 1.73 2.58
CA THR A 108 -8.07 2.25 1.38
C THR A 108 -8.93 1.15 0.75
N THR A 109 -10.22 1.42 0.60
CA THR A 109 -11.18 0.45 0.10
C THR A 109 -11.77 0.94 -1.22
N VAL A 110 -11.67 0.14 -2.29
CA VAL A 110 -12.36 0.40 -3.57
C VAL A 110 -13.69 -0.36 -3.58
N VAL A 111 -14.79 0.33 -3.88
CA VAL A 111 -16.15 -0.24 -3.80
C VAL A 111 -16.89 -0.26 -5.13
N TRP A 112 -16.41 0.49 -6.12
CA TRP A 112 -16.95 0.52 -7.48
C TRP A 112 -15.85 0.87 -8.47
N VAL A 113 -15.96 0.34 -9.68
CA VAL A 113 -15.09 0.62 -10.82
C VAL A 113 -15.92 0.76 -12.10
N GLY A 114 -15.57 1.73 -12.93
CA GLY A 114 -16.20 1.99 -14.21
C GLY A 114 -15.16 2.26 -15.28
N VAL A 115 -15.29 1.55 -16.39
CA VAL A 115 -14.47 1.75 -17.59
C VAL A 115 -15.32 2.45 -18.64
N GLN A 116 -14.71 3.41 -19.34
CA GLN A 116 -15.19 3.95 -20.60
C GLN A 116 -14.14 3.69 -21.67
N VAL A 117 -14.59 3.06 -22.75
CA VAL A 117 -13.85 2.81 -23.99
C VAL A 117 -14.40 3.69 -25.11
#